data_AF-A0A2N6THY2-F1
#
_entry.id   AF-A0A2N6THY2-F1
#
_cell.length_a   1.000
_cell.length_b   1.000
_cell.length_c   1.000
_cell.angle_alpha   90.00
_cell.angle_beta   90.00
_cell.angle_gamma   90.00
#
_symmetry.space_group_name_H-M   'P 1'
#
loop_
_entity.id
_entity.type
_entity.pdbx_description
1 polymer ?
#
loop_
_entity_poly.entity_id
_entity_poly.type
_entity_poly.pdbx_seq_one_letter_code
_entity_poly.pdbx_strand_id
1 'polypeptide(L)'
;MSIRKKNLEKVIQQCQKTLDRIEEELSKPEPKLTPYDIEMRNFDEVPRGILKEAKRQIKIMMQVLDKNKYMPDYTYPLIDSYSIDTELCDLLFETKSIYKKCT
;
A
#
# COMPACT_ATOMS: atom_id res chain seq x y z
N MET A 1 -16.66 23.89 -3.94
CA MET A 1 -15.29 23.33 -3.80
C MET A 1 -14.64 23.25 -5.18
N SER A 2 -13.33 23.50 -5.28
CA SER A 2 -12.59 23.34 -6.54
C SER A 2 -12.35 21.86 -6.89
N ILE A 3 -12.11 21.56 -8.16
CA ILE A 3 -11.80 20.19 -8.63
C ILE A 3 -10.55 19.67 -7.91
N ARG A 4 -9.50 20.49 -7.77
CA ARG A 4 -8.28 20.12 -7.02
C ARG A 4 -8.58 19.72 -5.57
N LYS A 5 -9.45 20.44 -4.85
CA LYS A 5 -9.81 20.09 -3.47
C LYS A 5 -10.50 18.71 -3.41
N LYS A 6 -11.49 18.45 -4.29
CA LYS A 6 -12.15 17.14 -4.37
C LYS A 6 -11.18 16.00 -4.70
N ASN A 7 -10.22 16.24 -5.59
CA ASN A 7 -9.20 15.26 -5.95
C ASN A 7 -8.30 14.91 -4.76
N LEU A 8 -7.86 15.91 -3.99
CA LEU A 8 -7.05 15.67 -2.78
C LEU A 8 -7.87 14.98 -1.67
N GLU A 9 -9.14 15.34 -1.50
CA GLU A 9 -10.05 14.66 -0.56
C GLU A 9 -10.21 13.16 -0.91
N LYS A 10 -10.39 12.83 -2.19
CA LYS A 10 -10.42 11.43 -2.66
C LYS A 10 -9.11 10.69 -2.39
N VAL A 11 -7.96 11.34 -2.60
CA VAL A 11 -6.63 10.76 -2.29
C VAL A 11 -6.51 10.45 -0.80
N ILE A 12 -6.88 11.39 0.08
CA ILE A 12 -6.81 11.23 1.54
C ILE A 12 -7.72 10.08 1.99
N GLN A 13 -8.96 10.02 1.49
CA GLN A 13 -9.90 8.93 1.80
C GLN A 13 -9.37 7.55 1.41
N GLN A 14 -8.82 7.42 0.20
CA GLN A 14 -8.26 6.15 -0.28
C GLN A 14 -7.02 5.73 0.53
N CYS A 15 -6.15 6.69 0.85
CA CYS A 15 -4.98 6.43 1.69
C CYS A 15 -5.39 5.98 3.10
N GLN A 16 -6.44 6.59 3.70
CA GLN A 16 -6.95 6.17 5.00
C GLN A 16 -7.48 4.73 4.96
N LYS A 17 -8.39 4.41 4.01
CA LYS A 17 -8.91 3.03 3.80
C LYS A 17 -7.80 1.99 3.70
N THR A 18 -6.70 2.34 3.02
CA THR A 18 -5.54 1.46 2.83
C THR A 18 -4.68 1.36 4.09
N LEU A 19 -4.53 2.43 4.87
CA LEU A 19 -3.90 2.37 6.19
C LEU A 19 -4.71 1.48 7.14
N ASP A 20 -6.04 1.64 7.17
CA ASP A 20 -6.93 0.88 8.05
C ASP A 20 -6.78 -0.63 7.77
N ARG A 21 -6.79 -1.04 6.48
CA ARG A 21 -6.54 -2.44 6.11
C ARG A 21 -5.12 -2.91 6.46
N ILE A 22 -4.10 -2.05 6.34
CA ILE A 22 -2.74 -2.44 6.78
C ILE A 22 -2.69 -2.62 8.30
N GLU A 23 -3.45 -1.85 9.10
CA GLU A 23 -3.55 -2.09 10.56
C GLU A 23 -4.27 -3.41 10.88
N GLU A 24 -5.32 -3.77 10.14
CA GLU A 24 -5.98 -5.09 10.25
C GLU A 24 -4.99 -6.24 9.99
N GLU A 25 -4.25 -6.19 8.87
CA GLU A 25 -3.24 -7.19 8.53
C GLU A 25 -2.08 -7.22 9.55
N LEU A 26 -1.63 -6.06 10.05
CA LEU A 26 -0.60 -5.98 11.09
C LEU A 26 -1.04 -6.58 12.44
N SER A 27 -2.35 -6.62 12.71
CA SER A 27 -2.94 -7.18 13.94
C SER A 27 -2.95 -8.71 13.98
N LYS A 28 -2.85 -9.37 12.82
CA LYS A 28 -2.73 -10.83 12.70
C LYS A 28 -1.40 -11.32 13.32
N PRO A 29 -1.26 -12.63 13.61
CA PRO A 29 0.04 -13.24 13.96
C PRO A 29 1.12 -12.95 12.91
N GLU A 30 2.40 -13.13 13.27
CA GLU A 30 3.46 -13.14 12.24
C GLU A 30 3.34 -14.44 11.42
N PRO A 31 3.35 -14.39 10.08
CA PRO A 31 3.27 -15.60 9.26
C PRO A 31 4.51 -16.49 9.47
N LYS A 32 4.29 -17.81 9.55
CA LYS A 32 5.35 -18.80 9.79
C LYS A 32 5.99 -19.25 8.48
N LEU A 33 6.71 -18.33 7.87
CA LEU A 33 7.35 -18.52 6.56
C LEU A 33 8.51 -19.52 6.67
N THR A 34 8.53 -20.50 5.77
CA THR A 34 9.67 -21.41 5.60
C THR A 34 10.78 -20.76 4.77
N PRO A 35 12.01 -21.29 4.78
CA PRO A 35 13.08 -20.82 3.89
C PRO A 35 12.69 -20.88 2.41
N TYR A 36 11.89 -21.87 2.01
CA TYR A 36 11.39 -22.04 0.64
C TYR A 36 10.43 -20.91 0.23
N ASP A 37 9.52 -20.51 1.12
CA ASP A 37 8.58 -19.42 0.87
C ASP A 37 9.31 -18.08 0.72
N ILE A 38 10.40 -17.90 1.48
CA ILE A 38 11.29 -16.72 1.38
C ILE A 38 12.09 -16.72 0.07
N GLU A 39 12.61 -17.87 -0.34
CA GLU A 39 13.38 -18.04 -1.59
C GLU A 39 12.50 -17.83 -2.84
N MET A 40 11.33 -18.48 -2.86
CA MET A 40 10.35 -18.38 -3.96
C MET A 40 9.50 -17.11 -3.92
N ARG A 41 9.56 -16.34 -2.83
CA ARG A 41 8.65 -15.21 -2.50
C ARG A 41 7.16 -15.61 -2.43
N ASN A 42 6.88 -16.89 -2.22
CA ASN A 42 5.52 -17.43 -2.18
C ASN A 42 4.90 -17.23 -0.79
N PHE A 43 4.54 -15.98 -0.48
CA PHE A 43 4.07 -15.55 0.83
C PHE A 43 2.52 -15.52 0.90
N ASP A 44 1.88 -16.65 1.27
CA ASP A 44 0.41 -16.73 1.45
C ASP A 44 -0.15 -15.62 2.36
N GLU A 45 0.65 -15.16 3.33
CA GLU A 45 0.39 -13.99 4.17
C GLU A 45 1.58 -13.01 4.11
N VAL A 46 1.29 -11.71 4.04
CA VAL A 46 2.33 -10.67 3.88
C VAL A 46 3.19 -10.54 5.14
N PRO A 47 4.54 -10.62 5.07
CA PRO A 47 5.43 -10.45 6.21
C PRO A 47 5.26 -9.07 6.86
N ARG A 48 5.28 -9.00 8.20
CA ARG A 48 5.00 -7.75 8.95
C ARG A 48 5.99 -6.63 8.64
N GLY A 49 7.21 -6.96 8.21
CA GLY A 49 8.19 -5.98 7.72
C GLY A 49 7.71 -5.20 6.49
N ILE A 50 7.09 -5.91 5.53
CA ILE A 50 6.55 -5.33 4.30
C ILE A 50 5.30 -4.50 4.60
N LEU A 51 4.40 -4.99 5.48
CA LEU A 51 3.23 -4.23 5.96
C LEU A 51 3.62 -2.92 6.67
N LYS A 52 4.61 -2.96 7.57
CA LYS A 52 5.14 -1.75 8.26
C LYS A 52 5.70 -0.73 7.28
N GLU A 53 6.35 -1.20 6.22
CA GLU A 53 6.93 -0.34 5.18
C GLU A 53 5.83 0.28 4.29
N ALA A 54 4.85 -0.50 3.84
CA ALA A 54 3.67 0.02 3.14
C ALA A 54 2.94 1.09 3.96
N LYS A 55 2.76 0.85 5.27
CA LYS A 55 2.20 1.82 6.23
C LYS A 55 3.01 3.12 6.30
N ARG A 56 4.34 3.06 6.25
CA ARG A 56 5.21 4.26 6.19
C ARG A 56 4.98 5.01 4.89
N GLN A 57 4.94 4.30 3.76
CA GLN A 57 4.79 4.85 2.42
C GLN A 57 3.44 5.61 2.28
N ILE A 58 2.31 5.00 2.65
CA ILE A 58 0.98 5.65 2.55
C ILE A 58 0.89 6.92 3.43
N LYS A 59 1.49 6.92 4.63
CA LYS A 59 1.50 8.11 5.50
C LYS A 59 2.22 9.31 4.86
N ILE A 60 3.31 9.07 4.14
CA ILE A 60 4.03 10.14 3.43
C ILE A 60 3.22 10.62 2.21
N MET A 61 2.48 9.72 1.51
CA MET A 61 1.55 10.13 0.45
C MET A 61 0.51 11.14 0.98
N MET A 62 -0.09 10.87 2.15
CA MET A 62 -1.06 11.75 2.81
C MET A 62 -0.45 13.09 3.28
N GLN A 63 0.85 13.14 3.56
CA GLN A 63 1.55 14.35 3.97
C GLN A 63 1.99 15.22 2.78
N VAL A 64 2.44 14.60 1.69
CA VAL A 64 3.04 15.31 0.54
C VAL A 64 1.99 15.74 -0.48
N LEU A 65 1.01 14.87 -0.80
CA LEU A 65 -0.10 15.14 -1.72
C LEU A 65 0.31 15.79 -3.07
N ASP A 66 1.47 15.37 -3.59
CA ASP A 66 2.12 15.89 -4.80
C ASP A 66 3.03 14.81 -5.41
N LYS A 67 2.59 14.21 -6.52
CA LYS A 67 3.32 13.10 -7.18
C LYS A 67 4.71 13.47 -7.71
N ASN A 68 5.02 14.75 -7.83
CA ASN A 68 6.30 15.23 -8.39
C ASN A 68 7.35 15.39 -7.29
N LYS A 69 6.91 15.59 -6.04
CA LYS A 69 7.76 15.59 -4.84
C LYS A 69 7.96 14.20 -4.27
N TYR A 70 6.98 13.31 -4.45
CA TYR A 70 7.01 11.97 -3.87
C TYR A 70 6.13 11.00 -4.66
N MET A 71 6.69 9.86 -5.06
CA MET A 71 5.97 8.76 -5.70
C MET A 71 6.22 7.47 -4.90
N PRO A 72 5.19 6.69 -4.54
CA PRO A 72 5.39 5.41 -3.86
C PRO A 72 6.04 4.37 -4.79
N ASP A 73 7.22 3.91 -4.41
CA ASP A 73 8.06 2.89 -5.07
C ASP A 73 7.79 1.47 -4.55
N TYR A 74 7.24 1.37 -3.33
CA TYR A 74 6.93 0.13 -2.58
C TYR A 74 5.94 -0.84 -3.24
N THR A 75 5.55 -0.63 -4.49
CA THR A 75 4.83 -1.63 -5.27
C THR A 75 5.74 -2.74 -5.80
N TYR A 76 7.05 -2.51 -5.93
CA TYR A 76 7.94 -3.58 -6.41
C TYR A 76 7.98 -4.81 -5.46
N PRO A 77 7.99 -4.62 -4.12
CA PRO A 77 7.79 -5.75 -3.20
C PRO A 77 6.37 -6.30 -3.16
N LEU A 78 5.30 -5.51 -3.36
CA LEU A 78 3.91 -5.90 -3.05
C LEU A 78 3.01 -6.19 -4.26
N ILE A 79 3.45 -5.85 -5.47
CA ILE A 79 2.72 -6.04 -6.72
C ILE A 79 3.57 -6.85 -7.71
N ASP A 80 4.86 -6.53 -7.83
CA ASP A 80 5.77 -7.25 -8.74
C ASP A 80 6.37 -8.54 -8.13
N SER A 81 6.05 -8.87 -6.86
CA SER A 81 6.53 -10.10 -6.18
C SER A 81 5.43 -10.99 -5.58
N TYR A 82 4.15 -10.60 -5.62
CA TYR A 82 3.04 -11.39 -5.04
C TYR A 82 2.13 -11.92 -6.14
N SER A 83 2.10 -13.23 -6.32
CA SER A 83 1.16 -13.92 -7.22
C SER A 83 -0.22 -14.10 -6.58
N ILE A 84 -0.67 -13.12 -5.79
CA ILE A 84 -1.85 -13.26 -4.91
C ILE A 84 -2.78 -12.07 -5.08
N ASP A 85 -3.97 -12.35 -5.61
CA ASP A 85 -5.09 -11.41 -5.74
C ASP A 85 -5.71 -11.09 -4.36
N THR A 86 -4.96 -10.44 -3.48
CA THR A 86 -5.47 -9.99 -2.18
C THR A 86 -6.14 -8.62 -2.30
N GLU A 87 -7.18 -8.40 -1.49
CA GLU A 87 -7.81 -7.09 -1.30
C GLU A 87 -6.79 -6.00 -0.94
N LEU A 88 -5.71 -6.33 -0.20
CA LEU A 88 -4.65 -5.36 0.12
C LEU A 88 -3.82 -4.98 -1.12
N CYS A 89 -3.47 -5.94 -1.98
CA CYS A 89 -2.76 -5.67 -3.24
C CYS A 89 -3.59 -4.74 -4.15
N ASP A 90 -4.89 -5.00 -4.29
CA ASP A 90 -5.82 -4.14 -5.02
C ASP A 90 -5.91 -2.73 -4.43
N LEU A 91 -6.06 -2.61 -3.10
CA LEU A 91 -6.12 -1.31 -2.42
C LEU A 91 -4.85 -0.49 -2.59
N LEU A 92 -3.68 -1.14 -2.53
CA LEU A 92 -2.38 -0.50 -2.77
C LEU A 92 -2.24 -0.02 -4.23
N PHE A 93 -2.64 -0.85 -5.19
CA PHE A 93 -2.64 -0.49 -6.61
C PHE A 93 -3.60 0.66 -6.90
N GLU A 94 -4.84 0.59 -6.40
CA GLU A 94 -5.84 1.66 -6.52
C GLU A 94 -5.31 2.96 -5.89
N THR A 95 -4.69 2.89 -4.71
CA THR A 95 -4.12 4.06 -4.03
C THR A 95 -3.01 4.73 -4.85
N LYS A 96 -2.06 3.97 -5.39
CA LYS A 96 -1.01 4.52 -6.29
C LYS A 96 -1.63 5.09 -7.58
N SER A 97 -2.63 4.42 -8.14
CA SER A 97 -3.35 4.83 -9.35
C SER A 97 -4.11 6.15 -9.15
N ILE A 98 -4.85 6.28 -8.06
CA ILE A 98 -5.57 7.50 -7.66
C ILE A 98 -4.57 8.62 -7.36
N TYR A 99 -3.54 8.39 -6.56
CA TYR A 99 -2.53 9.39 -6.22
C TYR A 99 -1.84 9.96 -7.47
N LYS A 100 -1.39 9.11 -8.40
CA LYS A 100 -0.76 9.53 -9.67
C LYS A 100 -1.71 10.35 -10.57
N LYS A 101 -3.02 10.11 -10.50
CA LYS A 101 -4.06 10.82 -11.28
C LYS A 101 -4.54 12.13 -10.62
N CYS A 102 -4.56 12.20 -9.29
CA CYS A 102 -5.26 13.24 -8.53
C CYS A 102 -4.36 14.24 -7.80
N THR A 103 -3.08 13.92 -7.61
CA THR A 103 -2.03 14.85 -7.12
C THR A 103 -1.16 15.37 -8.26
#